data_AF-A0AAW6RL61-F1
#
_entry.id   AF-A0AAW6RL61-F1
#
_cell.length_a   1.000
_cell.length_b   1.000
_cell.length_c   1.000
_cell.angle_alpha   90.00
_cell.angle_beta   90.00
_cell.angle_gamma   90.00
#
_symmetry.space_group_name_H-M   'P 1'
#
loop_
_entity.id
_entity.type
_entity.pdbx_description
1 polymer ?
#
loop_
_entity_poly.entity_id
_entity_poly.type
_entity_poly.pdbx_seq_one_letter_code
_entity_poly.pdbx_strand_id
1 'polypeptide(L)'
;MSNQKLSDTTIAKPADMVGMDVLVAGYQDEQKAEARKTFTRMIEMFESLAEKLGVDAYDMGSASAALIAGCYAAYHNRELPAEYFKPLARQMKIVLAVDPKFAGMSMTEKQSMYHILVGAGVFLTMAQMENMKNKNPQVAAQLKEAGKEFLSKFAQMDIRHVKLDENGLREIK
;
A
#
# COMPACT_ATOMS: atom_id res chain seq x y z
N MET A 1 4.81 25.31 -23.27
CA MET A 1 4.63 24.39 -22.13
C MET A 1 5.52 23.18 -22.41
N SER A 2 6.54 22.94 -21.59
CA SER A 2 7.50 21.86 -21.82
C SER A 2 6.80 20.50 -21.73
N ASN A 3 7.02 19.65 -22.74
CA ASN A 3 6.66 18.22 -22.72
C ASN A 3 7.51 17.51 -21.66
N GLN A 4 7.10 17.58 -20.39
CA GLN A 4 7.65 16.72 -19.37
C GLN A 4 7.18 15.29 -19.68
N LYS A 5 8.11 14.42 -20.07
CA LYS A 5 7.84 13.00 -20.32
C LYS A 5 7.33 12.42 -18.99
N LEU A 6 6.05 12.03 -18.95
CA LEU A 6 5.45 11.32 -17.82
C LEU A 6 6.34 10.12 -17.49
N SER A 7 6.76 9.98 -16.23
CA SER A 7 7.56 8.82 -15.84
C SER A 7 6.69 7.57 -15.85
N ASP A 8 7.20 6.49 -16.44
CA ASP A 8 6.57 5.19 -16.32
C ASP A 8 6.58 4.74 -14.85
N THR A 9 5.40 4.37 -14.34
CA THR A 9 5.19 3.87 -12.98
C THR A 9 5.30 2.35 -12.91
N THR A 10 5.40 1.68 -14.06
CA THR A 10 5.71 0.24 -14.13
C THR A 10 7.13 0.00 -13.63
N ILE A 11 7.28 -1.09 -12.88
CA ILE A 11 8.57 -1.56 -12.37
C ILE A 11 8.85 -2.95 -12.94
N ALA A 12 10.14 -3.28 -13.05
CA ALA A 12 10.52 -4.66 -13.33
C ALA A 12 10.15 -5.54 -12.12
N LYS A 13 9.58 -6.72 -12.37
CA LYS A 13 9.33 -7.72 -11.32
C LYS A 13 10.63 -7.94 -10.53
N PRO A 14 10.63 -7.73 -9.21
CA PRO A 14 11.81 -7.98 -8.39
C PRO A 14 12.18 -9.46 -8.40
N ALA A 15 13.48 -9.76 -8.56
CA ALA A 15 13.99 -11.12 -8.41
C ALA A 15 14.04 -11.56 -6.93
N ASP A 16 14.27 -10.58 -6.03
CA ASP A 16 14.41 -10.76 -4.59
C ASP A 16 13.50 -9.79 -3.83
N MET A 17 13.22 -10.09 -2.56
CA MET A 17 12.39 -9.26 -1.66
C MET A 17 13.20 -8.11 -1.03
N VAL A 18 13.75 -7.21 -1.85
CA VAL A 18 14.67 -6.12 -1.43
C VAL A 18 14.10 -5.08 -0.45
N GLY A 19 12.79 -5.08 -0.19
CA GLY A 19 12.15 -4.22 0.83
C GLY A 19 11.84 -4.93 2.15
N MET A 20 12.18 -6.21 2.26
CA MET A 20 11.76 -7.05 3.37
C MET A 20 12.35 -6.63 4.71
N ASP A 21 13.59 -6.14 4.72
CA ASP A 21 14.28 -5.72 5.94
C ASP A 21 13.53 -4.60 6.66
N VAL A 22 12.89 -3.70 5.90
CA VAL A 22 12.07 -2.62 6.45
C VAL A 22 10.78 -3.16 7.07
N LEU A 23 10.12 -4.11 6.40
CA LEU A 23 8.86 -4.70 6.89
C LEU A 23 9.05 -5.49 8.19
N VAL A 24 10.19 -6.15 8.36
CA VAL A 24 10.48 -6.97 9.55
C VAL A 24 11.30 -6.25 10.62
N ALA A 25 11.61 -4.97 10.43
CA ALA A 25 12.48 -4.20 11.33
C ALA A 25 11.95 -4.13 12.77
N GLY A 26 10.63 -4.14 12.95
CA GLY A 26 9.98 -4.10 14.27
C GLY A 26 9.84 -5.45 14.98
N TYR A 27 10.22 -6.55 14.33
CA TYR A 27 10.12 -7.90 14.91
C TYR A 27 11.39 -8.25 15.68
N GLN A 28 11.25 -9.10 16.72
CA GLN A 28 12.40 -9.68 17.41
C GLN A 28 13.17 -10.63 16.48
N ASP A 29 14.47 -10.83 16.71
CA ASP A 29 15.33 -11.60 15.81
C ASP A 29 14.84 -13.03 15.60
N GLU A 30 14.30 -13.66 16.64
CA GLU A 30 13.73 -15.01 16.59
C GLU A 30 12.43 -15.07 15.76
N GLN A 31 11.75 -13.93 15.60
CA GLN A 31 10.49 -13.81 14.86
C GLN A 31 10.69 -13.38 13.40
N LYS A 32 11.83 -12.72 13.09
CA LYS A 32 12.09 -12.15 11.77
C LYS A 32 11.96 -13.18 10.65
N ALA A 33 12.47 -14.40 10.84
CA ALA A 33 12.40 -15.44 9.80
C ALA A 33 10.95 -15.78 9.41
N GLU A 34 10.04 -15.88 10.37
CA GLU A 34 8.63 -16.19 10.11
C GLU A 34 7.87 -14.97 9.58
N ALA A 35 8.19 -13.77 10.09
CA ALA A 35 7.66 -12.52 9.56
C ALA A 35 8.01 -12.35 8.07
N ARG A 36 9.26 -12.66 7.68
CA ARG A 36 9.69 -12.63 6.27
C ARG A 36 8.81 -13.53 5.39
N LYS A 37 8.61 -14.79 5.79
CA LYS A 37 7.75 -15.72 5.04
C LYS A 37 6.32 -15.19 4.90
N THR A 38 5.79 -14.61 5.97
CA THR A 38 4.44 -14.06 6.00
C THR A 38 4.31 -12.89 5.02
N PHE A 39 5.21 -11.92 5.07
CA PHE A 39 5.20 -10.78 4.14
C PHE A 39 5.47 -11.20 2.70
N THR A 40 6.35 -12.18 2.45
CA THR A 40 6.56 -12.75 1.11
C THR A 40 5.24 -13.25 0.52
N ARG A 41 4.50 -14.06 1.27
CA ARG A 41 3.19 -14.56 0.81
C ARG A 41 2.19 -13.43 0.58
N MET A 42 2.16 -12.42 1.45
CA MET A 42 1.28 -11.26 1.29
C MET A 42 1.59 -10.47 0.01
N ILE A 43 2.87 -10.28 -0.30
CA ILE A 43 3.31 -9.59 -1.52
C ILE A 43 2.97 -10.42 -2.76
N GLU A 44 3.23 -11.73 -2.73
CA GLU A 44 2.88 -12.64 -3.83
C GLU A 44 1.36 -12.69 -4.06
N MET A 45 0.56 -12.69 -2.99
CA MET A 45 -0.91 -12.62 -3.07
C MET A 45 -1.41 -11.36 -3.78
N PHE A 46 -0.68 -10.25 -3.69
CA PHE A 46 -1.07 -9.02 -4.37
C PHE A 46 -1.07 -9.15 -5.88
N GLU A 47 -0.21 -9.99 -6.47
CA GLU A 47 -0.19 -10.23 -7.92
C GLU A 47 -1.54 -10.77 -8.42
N SER A 48 -2.05 -11.81 -7.77
CA SER A 48 -3.36 -12.39 -8.08
C SER A 48 -4.51 -11.43 -7.74
N LEU A 49 -4.34 -10.57 -6.74
CA LEU A 49 -5.34 -9.57 -6.38
C LEU A 49 -5.41 -8.44 -7.41
N ALA A 50 -4.27 -7.96 -7.89
CA ALA A 50 -4.18 -6.92 -8.90
C ALA A 50 -4.90 -7.33 -10.21
N GLU A 51 -4.73 -8.57 -10.63
CA GLU A 51 -5.46 -9.13 -11.78
C GLU A 51 -6.98 -9.06 -11.58
N LYS A 52 -7.48 -9.50 -10.42
CA LYS A 52 -8.92 -9.46 -10.08
C LYS A 52 -9.47 -8.03 -10.01
N LEU A 53 -8.65 -7.09 -9.55
CA LEU A 53 -8.98 -5.68 -9.46
C LEU A 53 -8.83 -4.93 -10.80
N GLY A 54 -8.30 -5.61 -11.83
CA GLY A 54 -8.10 -5.04 -13.17
C GLY A 54 -7.08 -3.90 -13.17
N VAL A 55 -5.99 -4.06 -12.42
CA VAL A 55 -4.86 -3.14 -12.31
C VAL A 55 -3.53 -3.87 -12.56
N ASP A 56 -2.48 -3.13 -12.87
CA ASP A 56 -1.15 -3.68 -13.12
C ASP A 56 -0.50 -4.11 -11.80
N ALA A 57 -0.06 -5.37 -11.67
CA ALA A 57 0.55 -5.88 -10.44
C ALA A 57 1.87 -5.15 -10.11
N TYR A 58 2.77 -4.99 -11.09
CA TYR A 58 4.06 -4.32 -10.92
C TYR A 58 4.02 -2.86 -11.34
N ASP A 59 3.10 -2.09 -10.77
CA ASP A 59 2.98 -0.66 -10.98
C ASP A 59 2.97 0.06 -9.63
N MET A 60 3.74 1.15 -9.53
CA MET A 60 3.87 1.89 -8.27
C MET A 60 2.56 2.60 -7.87
N GLY A 61 1.69 2.91 -8.84
CA GLY A 61 0.34 3.40 -8.58
C GLY A 61 -0.51 2.34 -7.88
N SER A 62 -0.47 1.09 -8.34
CA SER A 62 -1.14 -0.05 -7.70
C SER A 62 -0.60 -0.33 -6.30
N ALA A 63 0.73 -0.29 -6.12
CA ALA A 63 1.36 -0.48 -4.80
C ALA A 63 0.96 0.62 -3.81
N SER A 64 0.96 1.88 -4.26
CA SER A 64 0.52 3.01 -3.44
C SER A 64 -0.97 2.89 -3.08
N ALA A 65 -1.80 2.44 -4.03
CA ALA A 65 -3.21 2.17 -3.76
C ALA A 65 -3.40 1.04 -2.73
N ALA A 66 -2.58 -0.02 -2.78
CA ALA A 66 -2.61 -1.09 -1.78
C ALA A 66 -2.34 -0.57 -0.37
N LEU A 67 -1.32 0.28 -0.20
CA LEU A 67 -1.04 0.91 1.08
C LEU A 67 -2.22 1.76 1.56
N ILE A 68 -2.69 2.68 0.71
CA ILE A 68 -3.76 3.62 1.07
C ILE A 68 -5.05 2.85 1.41
N ALA A 69 -5.41 1.86 0.60
CA ALA A 69 -6.58 1.01 0.84
C ALA A 69 -6.49 0.28 2.18
N GLY A 70 -5.34 -0.34 2.49
CA GLY A 70 -5.12 -1.02 3.77
C GLY A 70 -5.18 -0.08 4.98
N CYS A 71 -4.55 1.09 4.86
CA CYS A 71 -4.61 2.13 5.90
C CYS A 71 -6.05 2.61 6.13
N TYR A 72 -6.78 2.84 5.04
CA TYR A 72 -8.17 3.31 5.08
C TYR A 72 -9.11 2.27 5.71
N ALA A 73 -8.98 1.01 5.30
CA ALA A 73 -9.72 -0.10 5.89
C ALA A 73 -9.46 -0.24 7.39
N ALA A 74 -8.19 -0.23 7.79
CA ALA A 74 -7.76 -0.34 9.18
C ALA A 74 -8.27 0.83 10.04
N TYR A 75 -8.15 2.08 9.55
CA TYR A 75 -8.58 3.28 10.28
C TYR A 75 -10.09 3.35 10.50
N HIS A 76 -10.87 2.98 9.49
CA HIS A 76 -12.33 2.97 9.57
C HIS A 76 -12.89 1.66 10.09
N ASN A 77 -12.04 0.68 10.40
CA ASN A 77 -12.40 -0.67 10.83
C ASN A 77 -13.48 -1.30 9.94
N ARG A 78 -13.29 -1.22 8.61
CA ARG A 78 -14.23 -1.74 7.61
C ARG A 78 -13.50 -2.31 6.40
N GLU A 79 -14.13 -3.27 5.73
CA GLU A 79 -13.68 -3.71 4.41
C GLU A 79 -13.82 -2.59 3.39
N LEU A 80 -12.86 -2.52 2.47
CA LEU A 80 -12.91 -1.57 1.35
C LEU A 80 -13.59 -2.24 0.15
N PRO A 81 -14.63 -1.62 -0.44
CA PRO A 81 -15.21 -2.10 -1.69
C PRO A 81 -14.17 -2.19 -2.82
N ALA A 82 -14.21 -3.28 -3.58
CA ALA A 82 -13.21 -3.55 -4.63
C ALA A 82 -13.21 -2.48 -5.73
N GLU A 83 -14.38 -1.92 -6.03
CA GLU A 83 -14.59 -0.87 -7.01
C GLU A 83 -13.84 0.44 -6.67
N TYR A 84 -13.47 0.68 -5.41
CA TYR A 84 -12.72 1.87 -5.01
C TYR A 84 -11.23 1.77 -5.39
N PHE A 85 -10.72 0.56 -5.62
CA PHE A 85 -9.29 0.33 -5.80
C PHE A 85 -8.77 0.84 -7.15
N LYS A 86 -9.48 0.55 -8.24
CA LYS A 86 -9.02 0.91 -9.59
C LYS A 86 -8.95 2.44 -9.82
N PRO A 87 -9.94 3.26 -9.41
CA PRO A 87 -9.82 4.71 -9.44
C PRO A 87 -8.64 5.22 -8.61
N LEU A 88 -8.44 4.66 -7.41
CA LEU A 88 -7.32 5.01 -6.54
C LEU A 88 -5.96 4.71 -7.19
N ALA A 89 -5.77 3.51 -7.73
CA ALA A 89 -4.54 3.13 -8.43
C ALA A 89 -4.23 4.06 -9.60
N ARG A 90 -5.26 4.43 -10.38
CA ARG A 90 -5.12 5.40 -11.48
C ARG A 90 -4.69 6.78 -10.98
N GLN A 91 -5.27 7.27 -9.90
CA GLN A 91 -4.87 8.56 -9.32
C GLN A 91 -3.42 8.53 -8.85
N MET A 92 -3.01 7.46 -8.16
CA MET A 92 -1.63 7.33 -7.67
C MET A 92 -0.63 7.25 -8.82
N LYS A 93 -0.98 6.56 -9.91
CA LYS A 93 -0.19 6.54 -11.15
C LYS A 93 0.02 7.94 -11.72
N ILE A 94 -1.03 8.76 -11.77
CA ILE A 94 -0.93 10.15 -12.26
C ILE A 94 -0.04 11.01 -11.35
N VAL A 95 -0.20 10.89 -10.02
CA VAL A 95 0.61 11.64 -9.05
C VAL A 95 2.10 11.27 -9.16
N LEU A 96 2.41 9.98 -9.23
CA LEU A 96 3.79 9.49 -9.34
C LEU A 96 4.42 9.81 -10.68
N ALA A 97 3.64 9.80 -11.77
CA ALA A 97 4.15 10.06 -13.12
C ALA A 97 4.73 11.46 -13.31
N VAL A 98 4.39 12.41 -12.43
CA VAL A 98 4.89 13.79 -12.44
C VAL A 98 5.83 14.11 -11.27
N ASP A 99 6.07 13.15 -10.36
CA ASP A 99 6.95 13.37 -9.20
C ASP A 99 8.44 13.22 -9.59
N PRO A 100 9.23 14.31 -9.53
CA PRO A 100 10.65 14.24 -9.87
C PRO A 100 11.45 13.34 -8.92
N LYS A 101 11.01 13.16 -7.66
CA LYS A 101 11.69 12.26 -6.71
C LYS A 101 11.51 10.82 -7.15
N PHE A 102 10.28 10.42 -7.49
CA PHE A 102 10.02 9.10 -8.04
C PHE A 102 10.76 8.85 -9.37
N ALA A 103 10.78 9.85 -10.26
CA ALA A 103 11.50 9.75 -11.52
C ALA A 103 13.01 9.52 -11.33
N GLY A 104 13.60 10.10 -10.29
CA GLY A 104 15.03 9.98 -9.95
C GLY A 104 15.44 8.70 -9.23
N MET A 105 14.49 7.87 -8.76
CA MET A 105 14.81 6.62 -8.08
C MET A 105 15.38 5.58 -9.05
N SER A 106 16.40 4.86 -8.59
CA SER A 106 16.89 3.63 -9.24
C SER A 106 15.80 2.55 -9.25
N MET A 107 15.96 1.55 -10.13
CA MET A 107 15.02 0.43 -10.18
C MET A 107 14.98 -0.34 -8.85
N THR A 108 16.12 -0.56 -8.20
CA THR A 108 16.19 -1.25 -6.90
C THR A 108 15.45 -0.49 -5.80
N GLU A 109 15.57 0.84 -5.76
CA GLU A 109 14.80 1.68 -4.82
C GLU A 109 13.30 1.56 -5.08
N LYS A 110 12.87 1.60 -6.35
CA LYS A 110 11.46 1.39 -6.71
C LYS A 110 10.97 0.00 -6.31
N GLN A 111 11.75 -1.05 -6.52
CA GLN A 111 11.40 -2.41 -6.11
C GLN A 111 11.31 -2.55 -4.58
N SER A 112 12.22 -1.91 -3.84
CA SER A 112 12.18 -1.88 -2.37
C SER A 112 10.92 -1.16 -1.89
N MET A 113 10.63 0.02 -2.43
CA MET A 113 9.43 0.78 -2.11
C MET A 113 8.16 -0.01 -2.43
N TYR A 114 8.10 -0.69 -3.58
CA TYR A 114 6.98 -1.54 -3.96
C TYR A 114 6.67 -2.61 -2.90
N HIS A 115 7.69 -3.35 -2.45
CA HIS A 115 7.51 -4.37 -1.40
C HIS A 115 6.99 -3.76 -0.10
N ILE A 116 7.52 -2.61 0.30
CA ILE A 116 7.10 -1.92 1.53
C ILE A 116 5.63 -1.53 1.45
N LEU A 117 5.22 -0.89 0.36
CA LEU A 117 3.86 -0.39 0.17
C LEU A 117 2.84 -1.55 0.09
N VAL A 118 3.12 -2.55 -0.75
CA VAL A 118 2.25 -3.73 -0.91
C VAL A 118 2.20 -4.53 0.39
N GLY A 119 3.35 -4.86 0.97
CA GLY A 119 3.42 -5.66 2.19
C GLY A 119 2.67 -5.03 3.35
N ALA A 120 2.87 -3.72 3.59
CA ALA A 120 2.16 -3.00 4.64
C ALA A 120 0.64 -2.89 4.36
N GLY A 121 0.25 -2.57 3.12
CA GLY A 121 -1.15 -2.45 2.72
C GLY A 121 -1.93 -3.76 2.86
N VAL A 122 -1.36 -4.87 2.37
CA VAL A 122 -1.96 -6.20 2.47
C VAL A 122 -2.02 -6.66 3.93
N PHE A 123 -0.95 -6.45 4.71
CA PHE A 123 -0.94 -6.76 6.14
C PHE A 123 -2.07 -6.05 6.89
N LEU A 124 -2.20 -4.73 6.73
CA LEU A 124 -3.24 -3.94 7.40
C LEU A 124 -4.65 -4.40 7.01
N THR A 125 -4.85 -4.72 5.73
CA THR A 125 -6.13 -5.25 5.23
C THR A 125 -6.45 -6.60 5.89
N MET A 126 -5.50 -7.54 5.89
CA MET A 126 -5.71 -8.87 6.47
C MET A 126 -5.93 -8.82 7.98
N ALA A 127 -5.16 -8.01 8.70
CA ALA A 127 -5.32 -7.82 10.13
C ALA A 127 -6.67 -7.19 10.47
N GLN A 128 -7.14 -6.25 9.65
CA GLN A 128 -8.46 -5.66 9.78
C GLN A 128 -9.57 -6.68 9.55
N MET A 129 -9.48 -7.50 8.49
CA MET A 129 -10.48 -8.54 8.20
C MET A 129 -10.56 -9.57 9.32
N GLU A 130 -9.41 -9.96 9.87
CA GLU A 130 -9.35 -10.87 11.01
C GLU A 130 -9.95 -10.25 12.27
N ASN A 131 -9.66 -8.98 12.53
CA ASN A 131 -10.26 -8.27 13.65
C ASN A 131 -11.79 -8.09 13.50
N MET A 132 -12.31 -7.95 12.28
CA MET A 132 -13.76 -7.91 12.06
C MET A 132 -14.48 -9.20 12.49
N LYS A 133 -13.82 -10.35 12.37
CA LYS A 133 -14.35 -11.63 12.86
C LYS A 133 -14.30 -11.71 14.38
N ASN A 134 -13.17 -11.34 14.97
CA ASN A 134 -12.91 -11.48 16.41
C ASN A 134 -13.51 -10.34 17.26
N LYS A 135 -13.79 -9.19 16.63
CA LYS A 135 -14.35 -7.96 17.23
C LYS A 135 -13.56 -7.49 18.46
N ASN A 136 -12.23 -7.58 18.41
CA ASN A 136 -11.37 -7.17 19.52
C ASN A 136 -11.16 -5.63 19.49
N PRO A 137 -11.63 -4.89 20.50
CA PRO A 137 -11.55 -3.42 20.50
C PRO A 137 -10.12 -2.90 20.67
N GLN A 138 -9.25 -3.63 21.37
CA GLN A 138 -7.83 -3.24 21.51
C GLN A 138 -7.10 -3.35 20.17
N VAL A 139 -7.32 -4.44 19.43
CA VAL A 139 -6.76 -4.63 18.09
C VAL A 139 -7.33 -3.58 17.13
N ALA A 140 -8.62 -3.26 17.21
CA ALA A 140 -9.22 -2.19 16.41
C ALA A 140 -8.53 -0.82 16.64
N ALA A 141 -8.24 -0.48 17.90
CA ALA A 141 -7.55 0.77 18.23
C ALA A 141 -6.10 0.79 17.70
N GLN A 142 -5.39 -0.33 17.81
CA GLN A 142 -4.02 -0.47 17.27
C GLN A 142 -3.99 -0.33 15.75
N LEU A 143 -4.89 -1.02 15.04
CA LEU A 143 -5.00 -0.93 13.59
C LEU A 143 -5.37 0.48 13.13
N LYS A 144 -6.22 1.16 13.91
CA LYS A 144 -6.59 2.54 13.62
C LYS A 144 -5.39 3.48 13.67
N GLU A 145 -4.60 3.44 14.75
CA GLU A 145 -3.40 4.27 14.84
C GLU A 145 -2.35 3.87 13.79
N ALA A 146 -2.18 2.57 13.53
CA ALA A 146 -1.27 2.09 12.48
C ALA A 146 -1.65 2.65 11.10
N GLY A 147 -2.91 2.54 10.69
CA GLY A 147 -3.39 3.06 9.41
C GLY A 147 -3.16 4.57 9.28
N LYS A 148 -3.38 5.33 10.35
CA LYS A 148 -3.09 6.77 10.40
C LYS A 148 -1.59 7.07 10.28
N GLU A 149 -0.74 6.36 11.01
CA GLU A 149 0.70 6.56 10.97
C GLU A 149 1.32 6.20 9.61
N PHE A 150 0.95 5.07 9.03
CA PHE A 150 1.45 4.65 7.72
C PHE A 150 1.05 5.63 6.63
N LEU A 151 -0.21 6.10 6.63
CA LEU A 151 -0.66 7.07 5.66
C LEU A 151 0.08 8.42 5.80
N SER A 152 0.31 8.88 7.03
CA SER A 152 1.08 10.10 7.28
C SER A 152 2.54 9.95 6.87
N LYS A 153 3.19 8.82 7.20
CA LYS A 153 4.63 8.59 6.93
C LYS A 153 4.92 8.40 5.44
N PHE A 154 4.08 7.63 4.73
CA PHE A 154 4.38 7.21 3.36
C PHE A 154 3.61 7.99 2.28
N ALA A 155 2.42 8.51 2.60
CA ALA A 155 1.63 9.29 1.66
C ALA A 155 1.55 10.78 2.00
N GLN A 156 2.10 11.22 3.15
CA GLN A 156 1.97 12.59 3.67
C GLN A 156 0.52 13.08 3.76
N MET A 157 -0.43 12.14 3.93
CA MET A 157 -1.85 12.41 4.02
C MET A 157 -2.33 12.25 5.45
N ASP A 158 -3.23 13.13 5.87
CA ASP A 158 -3.99 12.96 7.10
C ASP A 158 -5.29 12.21 6.79
N ILE A 159 -5.40 10.98 7.28
CA ILE A 159 -6.56 10.12 7.03
C ILE A 159 -7.89 10.74 7.49
N ARG A 160 -7.84 11.73 8.39
CA ARG A 160 -9.03 12.47 8.87
C ARG A 160 -9.58 13.45 7.84
N HIS A 161 -8.74 13.89 6.90
CA HIS A 161 -9.07 14.89 5.90
C HIS A 161 -9.15 14.29 4.50
N VAL A 162 -9.34 12.96 4.40
CA VAL A 162 -9.52 12.28 3.11
C VAL A 162 -10.75 11.40 3.12
N LYS A 163 -11.38 11.29 1.94
CA LYS A 163 -12.43 10.31 1.68
C LYS A 163 -12.05 9.48 0.47
N LEU A 164 -12.25 8.18 0.59
CA LEU A 164 -12.08 7.20 -0.48
C LEU A 164 -13.45 6.62 -0.84
N ASP A 165 -13.83 6.73 -2.10
CA ASP A 165 -15.03 6.12 -2.68
C ASP A 165 -14.82 5.72 -4.15
N GLU A 166 -15.91 5.45 -4.89
CA GLU A 166 -15.87 5.00 -6.29
C GLU A 166 -15.24 6.02 -7.25
N ASN A 167 -15.07 7.28 -6.82
CA ASN A 167 -14.37 8.31 -7.58
C ASN A 167 -12.88 8.41 -7.22
N GLY A 168 -12.40 7.54 -6.32
CA GLY A 168 -11.05 7.54 -5.79
C GLY A 168 -10.92 8.36 -4.51
N LEU A 169 -9.68 8.75 -4.22
CA LEU A 169 -9.31 9.56 -3.07
C LEU A 169 -9.57 11.04 -3.34
N ARG A 170 -10.11 11.74 -2.35
CA ARG A 170 -10.19 13.21 -2.33
C ARG A 170 -9.97 13.75 -0.93
N GLU A 171 -9.50 14.99 -0.86
CA GLU A 171 -9.50 15.74 0.39
C GLU A 171 -10.91 16.19 0.77
N ILE A 172 -11.17 16.25 2.06
CA ILE A 172 -12.39 16.78 2.66
C ILE A 172 -12.03 17.85 3.69
N LYS A 173 -12.88 18.88 3.77
CA LYS A 173 -12.74 19.99 4.72
C LYS A 173 -13.27 19.63 6.09
#